data_AF-A0A5C1ALI8-F1
#
_entry.id   AF-A0A5C1ALI8-F1
#
_cell.length_a   1.000
_cell.length_b   1.000
_cell.length_c   1.000
_cell.angle_alpha   90.00
_cell.angle_beta   90.00
_cell.angle_gamma   90.00
#
_symmetry.space_group_name_H-M   'P 1'
#
loop_
_entity.id
_entity.type
_entity.pdbx_description
1 polymer ?
#
loop_
_entity_poly.entity_id
_entity_poly.type
_entity_poly.pdbx_seq_one_letter_code
_entity_poly.pdbx_strand_id
1 'polypeptide(L)' 'MRDFLLRELDRVGLGHNTITAPAVDLIVRSADGVLRKARNLSVGCLIEAVRRASRTVDIEIVNRVSMQPHWQKDVDLVNF' A
#
# COMPACT_ATOMS: atom_id res chain seq x y z
N MET A 1 7.68 8.94 -7.20
CA MET A 1 6.90 7.72 -6.89
C MET A 1 5.47 8.04 -6.45
N ARG A 2 5.27 9.04 -5.57
CA ARG A 2 3.95 9.61 -5.29
C ARG A 2 3.15 9.91 -6.56
N ASP A 3 3.70 10.68 -7.49
CA ASP A 3 3.02 11.03 -8.76
C ASP A 3 2.75 9.83 -9.67
N PHE A 4 3.51 8.75 -9.52
CA PHE A 4 3.20 7.50 -10.20
C PHE A 4 1.94 6.86 -9.62
N LEU A 5 1.82 6.78 -8.29
CA LEU A 5 0.63 6.24 -7.62
C LEU A 5 -0.61 7.08 -7.91
N LEU A 6 -0.51 8.41 -7.85
CA LEU A 6 -1.64 9.31 -8.14
C LEU A 6 -2.14 9.13 -9.58
N ARG A 7 -1.23 9.05 -10.56
CA ARG A 7 -1.60 8.75 -11.95
C ARG A 7 -2.25 7.38 -12.11
N GLU A 8 -1.79 6.36 -11.38
CA GLU A 8 -2.42 5.03 -11.44
C GLU A 8 -3.84 5.07 -10.85
N LEU A 9 -4.12 5.88 -9.83
CA LEU A 9 -5.48 6.11 -9.32
C LEU A 9 -6.35 6.84 -10.37
N ASP A 10 -5.82 7.87 -11.02
CA ASP A 10 -6.54 8.59 -12.09
C ASP A 10 -6.97 7.66 -13.21
N ARG A 11 -6.08 6.73 -13.62
CA ARG A 11 -6.35 5.78 -14.71
C ARG A 11 -7.50 4.81 -14.41
N VAL A 12 -7.85 4.63 -13.15
CA VAL A 12 -8.97 3.76 -12.73
C VAL A 12 -10.15 4.57 -12.18
N GLY A 13 -10.14 5.89 -12.34
CA GLY A 13 -11.22 6.78 -11.91
C GLY A 13 -11.33 6.95 -10.40
N LEU A 14 -10.25 6.70 -9.65
CA LEU A 14 -10.22 6.88 -8.20
C LEU A 14 -9.65 8.25 -7.83
N GLY A 15 -10.25 8.89 -6.83
CA GLY A 15 -9.78 10.16 -6.31
C GLY A 15 -8.44 10.02 -5.58
N HIS A 16 -7.63 11.07 -5.59
CA HIS A 16 -6.33 11.08 -4.88
C HIS A 16 -6.49 10.95 -3.36
N ASN A 17 -7.70 11.19 -2.83
CA ASN A 17 -8.08 10.98 -1.45
C ASN A 17 -8.46 9.52 -1.13
N THR A 18 -8.53 8.62 -2.12
CA THR A 18 -8.75 7.18 -1.89
C THR A 18 -7.64 6.57 -1.04
N ILE A 19 -6.42 7.08 -1.15
CA ILE A 19 -5.32 6.77 -0.25
C ILE A 19 -4.95 8.05 0.47
N THR A 20 -5.00 8.04 1.81
CA THR A 20 -4.64 9.24 2.59
C THR A 20 -3.18 9.63 2.31
N ALA A 21 -2.87 10.93 2.35
CA ALA A 21 -1.49 11.39 2.12
C ALA A 21 -0.45 10.68 3.02
N PRO A 22 -0.70 10.46 4.33
CA PRO A 22 0.23 9.69 5.17
C PRO A 22 0.38 8.22 4.73
N ALA A 23 -0.69 7.59 4.25
CA ALA A 23 -0.62 6.23 3.72
C ALA A 23 0.17 6.16 2.40
N VAL A 24 0.03 7.17 1.52
CA VAL A 24 0.85 7.29 0.30
C VAL A 24 2.34 7.40 0.68
N ASP A 25 2.68 8.22 1.67
CA ASP A 25 4.06 8.38 2.14
C ASP A 25 4.62 7.08 2.72
N LEU A 26 3.81 6.34 3.48
CA LEU A 26 4.21 5.04 4.00
C LEU A 26 4.46 4.04 2.88
N ILE A 27 3.55 3.94 1.90
CA ILE A 27 3.73 3.07 0.73
C ILE A 27 5.02 3.44 -0.04
N VAL A 28 5.27 4.73 -0.22
CA VAL A 28 6.46 5.22 -0.93
C VAL A 28 7.74 4.83 -0.20
N ARG A 29 7.76 4.93 1.14
CA ARG A 29 8.90 4.50 1.96
C ARG A 29 9.08 2.99 1.89
N SER A 30 8.03 2.19 2.09
CA SER A 30 8.10 0.72 2.07
C SER A 30 8.47 0.13 0.72
N ALA A 31 8.28 0.89 -0.37
CA ALA A 31 8.61 0.44 -1.72
C ALA A 31 10.11 0.55 -2.07
N ASP A 32 10.91 1.30 -1.29
CA ASP A 32 12.35 1.51 -1.50
C ASP A 32 12.71 1.86 -2.95
N GLY A 33 11.98 2.82 -3.53
CA GLY A 33 12.19 3.30 -4.90
C GLY A 33 11.69 2.37 -6.01
N VAL A 34 11.19 1.17 -5.70
CA VAL A 34 10.71 0.20 -6.69
C VAL A 34 9.23 0.43 -7.01
N LEU A 35 8.94 0.98 -8.20
CA LEU A 35 7.56 1.29 -8.62
C LEU A 35 6.62 0.07 -8.59
N ARG A 36 7.12 -1.12 -8.97
CA ARG A 36 6.35 -2.37 -8.91
C ARG A 36 5.92 -2.70 -7.48
N LYS A 37 6.81 -2.51 -6.49
CA LYS A 37 6.50 -2.73 -5.07
C LYS A 37 5.44 -1.73 -4.61
N ALA A 38 5.60 -0.44 -4.92
CA ALA A 38 4.61 0.59 -4.58
C ALA A 38 3.23 0.26 -5.15
N ARG A 39 3.16 -0.16 -6.43
CA ARG A 39 1.90 -0.54 -7.09
C ARG A 39 1.27 -1.76 -6.44
N ASN A 40 2.03 -2.83 -6.27
CA ASN A 40 1.53 -4.08 -5.68
C ASN A 40 1.05 -3.87 -4.24
N LEU A 41 1.78 -3.07 -3.44
CA LEU A 41 1.39 -2.75 -2.07
C LEU A 41 0.09 -1.96 -2.05
N SER A 42 -0.04 -0.95 -2.94
CA SER A 42 -1.25 -0.15 -3.08
C SER A 42 -2.47 -1.01 -3.46
N VAL A 43 -2.31 -1.95 -4.39
CA VAL A 43 -3.38 -2.89 -4.77
C VAL A 43 -3.78 -3.79 -3.59
N GLY A 44 -2.81 -4.31 -2.85
CA GLY A 44 -3.09 -5.06 -1.61
C GLY A 44 -3.87 -4.23 -0.59
N CYS A 45 -3.51 -2.95 -0.43
CA CYS A 45 -4.22 -2.01 0.44
C CYS A 45 -5.67 -1.75 -0.01
N LEU A 46 -5.91 -1.62 -1.31
CA LEU A 46 -7.28 -1.46 -1.84
C LEU A 46 -8.15 -2.70 -1.55
N ILE A 47 -7.58 -3.91 -1.70
CA ILE A 47 -8.29 -5.16 -1.36
C ILE A 47 -8.60 -5.22 0.15
N GLU A 48 -7.65 -4.83 0.99
CA GLU A 48 -7.84 -4.79 2.45
C GLU A 48 -8.86 -3.72 2.87
N ALA A 49 -8.91 -2.56 2.19
CA ALA A 49 -9.94 -1.55 2.42
C ALA A 49 -11.35 -2.11 2.15
N VAL A 50 -11.53 -2.86 1.05
CA VAL A 50 -12.80 -3.54 0.75
C VAL A 50 -13.15 -4.56 1.84
N ARG A 51 -12.18 -5.36 2.31
CA ARG A 51 -12.40 -6.31 3.42
C ARG A 51 -12.85 -5.63 4.71
N ARG A 52 -12.34 -4.43 4.99
CA ARG A 52 -12.72 -3.63 6.15
C ARG A 52 -13.97 -2.78 5.93
N ALA A 53 -14.62 -2.87 4.76
CA ALA A 53 -15.72 -1.98 4.35
C ALA A 53 -15.37 -0.48 4.46
N SER A 54 -14.10 -0.13 4.23
CA SER A 54 -13.62 1.25 4.21
C SER A 54 -13.56 1.80 2.78
N ARG A 55 -13.89 3.09 2.62
CA ARG A 55 -13.74 3.82 1.35
C ARG A 55 -12.36 4.44 1.15
N THR A 56 -11.52 4.41 2.18
CA THR A 56 -10.23 5.10 2.20
C THR A 56 -9.15 4.19 2.78
N VAL A 57 -7.96 4.21 2.17
CA VAL A 57 -6.76 3.55 2.65
C VAL A 57 -6.01 4.49 3.60
N ASP A 58 -5.93 4.10 4.86
CA ASP A 58 -5.17 4.78 5.90
C ASP A 58 -3.90 3.99 6.28
N ILE A 59 -3.15 4.50 7.26
CA ILE A 59 -1.92 3.87 7.75
C ILE A 59 -2.19 2.47 8.29
N GLU A 60 -3.33 2.23 8.96
CA GLU A 60 -3.62 0.92 9.55
C GLU A 60 -3.81 -0.17 8.50
N ILE A 61 -4.44 0.18 7.37
CA ILE A 61 -4.57 -0.71 6.22
C ILE A 61 -3.19 -1.01 5.65
N VAL A 62 -2.36 0.00 5.43
CA VAL A 62 -1.01 -0.17 4.87
C VAL A 62 -0.14 -1.04 5.78
N ASN A 63 -0.16 -0.81 7.10
CA ASN A 63 0.58 -1.62 8.06
C ASN A 63 0.11 -3.07 8.03
N ARG A 64 -1.19 -3.32 8.01
CA ARG A 64 -1.73 -4.68 7.96
C ARG A 64 -1.30 -5.44 6.70
N VAL A 65 -1.28 -4.77 5.55
CA VAL A 65 -0.79 -5.40 4.31
C VAL A 65 0.72 -5.61 4.33
N SER A 66 1.47 -4.65 4.87
CA SER A 66 2.94 -4.75 4.98
C SER A 66 3.41 -5.88 5.90
N MET A 67 2.58 -6.29 6.87
CA MET A 67 2.84 -7.45 7.73
C MET A 67 2.58 -8.80 7.04
N GLN A 68 2.03 -8.84 5.83
CA GLN A 68 1.79 -10.11 5.14
C GLN A 68 3.13 -10.75 4.72
N PRO A 69 3.24 -12.10 4.74
CA PRO A 69 4.52 -12.80 4.60
C PRO A 69 5.33 -12.47 3.33
N HIS A 70 4.66 -12.10 2.23
CA HIS A 70 5.32 -11.78 0.96
C HIS A 70 5.85 -10.34 0.88
N TRP A 71 5.50 -9.49 1.85
CA TRP A 71 6.03 -8.12 1.99
C TRP A 71 7.17 -8.04 3.00
N GLN A 72 7.28 -9.03 3.89
CA GLN A 72 8.39 -9.18 4.82
C GLN A 72 9.64 -9.56 4.03
N LYS A 73 10.64 -8.67 4.01
CA LYS A 73 11.87 -8.83 3.20
C LYS A 73 12.86 -9.79 3.82
N ASP A 74 12.82 -9.90 5.13
CA ASP A 74 13.47 -10.93 5.89
C ASP A 74 12.32 -11.59 6.64
N VAL A 75 12.10 -12.87 6.39
CA VAL A 75 11.44 -13.65 7.41
C VAL A 75 12.31 -13.44 8.64
N ASP A 76 11.78 -12.79 9.68
CA ASP A 76 12.26 -12.98 11.05
C ASP A 76 12.07 -14.49 11.35
N LEU A 77 12.94 -15.33 10.77
CA LEU A 77 13.11 -16.75 11.09
C LEU A 77 13.81 -16.80 12.44
N VAL A 78 13.17 -16.21 13.45
CA VAL A 78 13.60 -16.39 14.83
C VAL A 78 12.94 -17.68 15.30
N ASN A 79 13.71 -18.76 15.12
CA ASN A 79 13.63 -20.05 15.83
C ASN A 79 12.36 -20.91 15.60
N PHE A 80 12.57 -22.02 14.86
CA PHE A 80 11.84 -23.27 15.09
C PHE A 80 12.58 -24.09 16.16
#